data_AF-A0A504INR7-F1
#
_entry.id   AF-A0A504INR7-F1
#
_cell.length_a   1.000
_cell.length_b   1.000
_cell.length_c   1.000
_cell.angle_alpha   90.00
_cell.angle_beta   90.00
_cell.angle_gamma   90.00
#
_symmetry.space_group_name_H-M   'P 1'
#
loop_
_entity.id
_entity.type
_entity.pdbx_description
1 polymer ?
#
loop_
_entity_poly.entity_id
_entity_poly.type
_entity_poly.pdbx_seq_one_letter_code
_entity_poly.pdbx_strand_id
1 'polypeptide(L)'
;MADHGQDRQFAWHLLGVVLRTVRDRLPVDMASHLGAQLPLLVRGTYYEQFEPSRLPQKSRSLEEFLGPVEQGMNDTRPVDPKAAVQSVFKVLFHHIDPGQIRKVRASLPEDVRQLCPDPDTKH
;
A
#
# COMPACT_ATOMS: atom_id res chain seq x y z
N MET A 1 4.47 31.49 -4.40
CA MET A 1 5.47 30.45 -4.14
C MET A 1 4.71 29.16 -3.92
N ALA A 2 4.91 28.17 -4.78
CA ALA A 2 3.93 27.11 -4.97
C ALA A 2 3.91 26.11 -3.80
N ASP A 3 2.71 25.75 -3.37
CA ASP A 3 2.30 24.86 -2.27
C ASP A 3 2.82 23.40 -2.36
N HIS A 4 3.74 23.14 -3.31
CA HIS A 4 4.18 21.80 -3.71
C HIS A 4 4.90 21.01 -2.60
N GLY A 5 5.40 21.70 -1.57
CA GLY A 5 6.06 21.07 -0.43
C GLY A 5 5.07 20.29 0.45
N GLN A 6 3.90 20.89 0.74
CA GLN A 6 2.89 20.28 1.60
C GLN A 6 2.24 19.08 0.89
N ASP A 7 1.95 19.19 -0.41
CA ASP A 7 1.43 18.07 -1.21
C ASP A 7 2.41 16.90 -1.33
N ARG A 8 3.73 17.18 -1.42
CA ARG A 8 4.76 16.11 -1.48
C ARG A 8 4.90 15.38 -0.16
N GLN A 9 4.91 16.10 0.96
CA GLN A 9 4.95 15.49 2.30
C GLN A 9 3.71 14.65 2.54
N PHE A 10 2.54 15.18 2.16
CA PHE A 10 1.28 14.44 2.21
C PHE A 10 1.34 13.16 1.35
N ALA A 11 1.77 13.24 0.10
CA ALA A 11 1.86 12.08 -0.79
C ALA A 11 2.85 11.03 -0.28
N TRP A 12 3.97 11.45 0.30
CA TRP A 12 4.94 10.55 0.92
C TRP A 12 4.36 9.81 2.11
N HIS A 13 3.66 10.54 3.00
CA HIS A 13 2.98 9.96 4.15
C HIS A 13 1.90 8.96 3.72
N LEU A 14 1.09 9.33 2.71
CA LEU A 14 0.07 8.48 2.10
C LEU A 14 0.66 7.17 1.55
N LEU A 15 1.74 7.29 0.79
CA LEU A 15 2.44 6.14 0.24
C LEU A 15 2.93 5.23 1.37
N GLY A 16 3.59 5.78 2.40
CA GLY A 16 4.13 5.01 3.53
C GLY A 16 3.04 4.25 4.30
N VAL A 17 1.94 4.93 4.64
CA VAL A 17 0.81 4.32 5.35
C VAL A 17 0.23 3.16 4.55
N VAL A 18 -0.14 3.38 3.28
CA VAL A 18 -0.75 2.33 2.46
C VAL A 18 0.21 1.18 2.22
N LEU A 19 1.50 1.45 1.95
CA LEU A 19 2.50 0.41 1.75
C LEU A 19 2.65 -0.51 2.96
N ARG A 20 2.67 0.04 4.17
CA ARG A 20 2.72 -0.75 5.42
C ARG A 20 1.43 -1.53 5.63
N THR A 21 0.26 -0.91 5.38
CA THR A 21 -1.02 -1.61 5.46
C THR A 21 -1.06 -2.81 4.52
N VAL A 22 -0.58 -2.67 3.29
CA VAL A 22 -0.54 -3.77 2.30
C VAL A 22 0.44 -4.84 2.74
N ARG A 23 1.67 -4.45 3.13
CA ARG A 23 2.72 -5.35 3.63
C ARG A 23 2.20 -6.29 4.71
N ASP A 24 1.51 -5.74 5.70
CA ASP A 24 1.09 -6.50 6.89
C ASP A 24 0.01 -7.56 6.57
N ARG A 25 -0.61 -7.51 5.39
CA ARG A 25 -1.58 -8.51 4.90
C ARG A 25 -0.96 -9.63 4.09
N LEU A 26 0.30 -9.50 3.68
CA LEU A 26 0.96 -10.48 2.85
C LEU A 26 1.66 -11.54 3.71
N PRO A 27 1.82 -12.79 3.21
CA PRO A 27 2.75 -13.73 3.80
C PRO A 27 4.17 -13.13 3.87
N VAL A 28 4.95 -13.47 4.90
CA VAL A 28 6.27 -12.87 5.17
C VAL A 28 7.23 -12.92 3.97
N ASP A 29 7.27 -14.04 3.25
CA ASP A 29 8.11 -14.17 2.05
C ASP A 29 7.69 -13.21 0.93
N MET A 30 6.38 -13.05 0.75
CA MET A 30 5.83 -12.16 -0.27
C MET A 30 6.01 -10.68 0.12
N ALA A 31 5.81 -10.35 1.40
CA ALA A 31 6.12 -9.03 1.93
C ALA A 31 7.62 -8.69 1.75
N SER A 32 8.51 -9.67 1.96
CA SER A 32 9.95 -9.48 1.78
C SER A 32 10.31 -9.28 0.30
N HIS A 33 9.71 -10.08 -0.58
CA HIS A 33 9.94 -9.97 -2.01
C HIS A 33 9.40 -8.65 -2.59
N LEU A 34 8.23 -8.21 -2.14
CA LEU A 34 7.67 -6.91 -2.49
C LEU A 34 8.63 -5.77 -2.11
N GLY A 35 9.14 -5.77 -0.87
CA GLY A 35 10.08 -4.75 -0.39
C GLY A 35 11.40 -4.69 -1.19
N ALA A 36 11.87 -5.84 -1.69
CA ALA A 36 13.06 -5.92 -2.53
C ALA A 36 12.90 -5.21 -3.89
N GLN A 37 11.68 -5.10 -4.42
CA GLN A 37 11.39 -4.42 -5.68
C GLN A 37 11.27 -2.90 -5.53
N LEU A 38 11.17 -2.38 -4.30
CA LEU A 38 10.97 -0.96 -4.05
C LEU A 38 12.28 -0.16 -4.20
N PRO A 39 12.21 1.09 -4.71
CA PRO A 39 13.33 2.03 -4.68
C PRO A 39 13.85 2.25 -3.26
N LEU A 40 15.15 2.51 -3.10
CA LEU A 40 15.83 2.54 -1.80
C LEU A 40 15.12 3.40 -0.74
N LEU A 41 14.70 4.61 -1.08
CA LEU A 41 14.01 5.50 -0.13
C LEU A 41 12.63 4.96 0.25
N VAL A 42 11.87 4.45 -0.73
CA VAL A 42 10.53 3.87 -0.51
C VAL A 42 10.64 2.60 0.35
N ARG A 43 11.71 1.82 0.17
CA ARG A 43 12.01 0.65 0.97
C ARG A 43 12.18 1.00 2.46
N GLY A 44 12.75 2.18 2.77
CA GLY A 44 12.85 2.69 4.14
C GLY A 44 11.49 2.84 4.81
N THR A 45 10.54 3.53 4.16
CA THR A 45 9.18 3.69 4.71
C THR A 45 8.38 2.38 4.72
N TYR A 46 8.65 1.49 3.76
CA TYR A 46 8.02 0.18 3.68
C TYR A 46 8.39 -0.73 4.85
N TYR A 47 9.64 -0.73 5.31
CA TYR A 47 10.11 -1.55 6.43
C TYR A 47 10.04 -0.84 7.80
N GLU A 48 9.62 0.42 7.83
CA GLU A 48 9.34 1.14 9.07
C GLU A 48 8.31 0.37 9.91
N GLN A 49 8.59 0.22 11.21
CA GLN A 49 7.73 -0.49 12.18
C GLN A 49 7.34 -1.92 11.74
N PHE A 50 8.22 -2.62 11.01
CA PHE A 50 7.93 -3.97 10.54
C PHE A 50 8.07 -5.02 11.64
N GLU A 51 7.00 -5.80 11.89
CA GLU A 51 6.97 -6.90 12.85
C GLU A 51 6.63 -8.25 12.16
N PRO A 52 7.62 -8.96 11.58
CA PRO A 52 7.41 -10.20 10.81
C PRO A 52 6.60 -11.29 11.51
N SER A 53 6.75 -11.41 12.84
CA SER A 53 6.08 -12.43 13.66
C SER A 53 4.56 -12.26 13.75
N ARG A 54 4.03 -11.10 13.35
CA ARG A 54 2.59 -10.80 13.35
C ARG A 54 1.91 -11.02 11.99
N LEU A 55 2.65 -11.42 10.96
CA LEU A 55 2.11 -11.62 9.61
C LEU A 55 1.62 -13.05 9.36
N PRO A 56 0.59 -13.22 8.50
CA PRO A 56 -0.23 -12.17 7.91
C PRO A 56 -1.31 -11.69 8.91
N GLN A 57 -1.49 -10.38 9.01
CA GLN A 57 -2.66 -9.82 9.69
C GLN A 57 -3.88 -10.10 8.84
N LYS A 58 -4.82 -10.90 9.36
CA LYS A 58 -6.06 -11.22 8.65
C LYS A 58 -7.05 -10.08 8.79
N SER A 59 -7.64 -9.66 7.67
CA SER A 59 -8.89 -8.90 7.72
C SER A 59 -10.02 -9.67 7.08
N ARG A 60 -11.18 -9.49 7.68
CA ARG A 60 -12.44 -10.11 7.30
C ARG A 60 -13.34 -9.19 6.50
N SER A 61 -13.03 -7.88 6.47
CA SER A 61 -13.76 -6.88 5.70
C SER A 61 -12.84 -5.82 5.09
N LEU A 62 -13.38 -5.09 4.11
CA LEU A 62 -12.74 -3.90 3.55
C LEU A 62 -12.51 -2.81 4.60
N GLU A 63 -13.44 -2.62 5.53
CA GLU A 63 -13.33 -1.61 6.59
C GLU A 63 -12.15 -1.88 7.52
N GLU A 64 -11.93 -3.16 7.90
CA GLU A 64 -10.75 -3.55 8.67
C GLU A 64 -9.43 -3.34 7.89
N PHE A 65 -9.48 -3.35 6.57
CA PHE A 65 -8.33 -3.00 5.72
C PHE A 65 -8.10 -1.49 5.66
N LEU A 66 -9.17 -0.70 5.53
CA LEU A 66 -9.09 0.76 5.41
C LEU A 66 -8.84 1.47 6.75
N GLY A 67 -9.22 0.86 7.89
CA GLY A 67 -9.06 1.43 9.22
C GLY A 67 -7.64 1.92 9.52
N PRO A 68 -6.57 1.11 9.34
CA PRO A 68 -5.20 1.57 9.51
C PRO A 68 -4.81 2.75 8.59
N VAL A 69 -5.39 2.83 7.38
CA VAL A 69 -5.13 3.92 6.44
C VAL A 69 -5.79 5.21 6.92
N GLU A 70 -7.05 5.13 7.37
CA GLU A 70 -7.78 6.24 7.95
C GLU A 70 -7.07 6.76 9.21
N GLN A 71 -6.72 5.86 10.13
CA GLN A 71 -6.00 6.22 11.35
C GLN A 71 -4.64 6.87 11.06
N GLY A 72 -3.90 6.34 10.09
CA GLY A 72 -2.63 6.93 9.66
C GLY A 72 -2.78 8.33 9.03
N MET A 73 -3.98 8.72 8.59
CA MET A 73 -4.27 9.99 7.94
C MET A 73 -4.95 11.03 8.85
N ASN A 74 -5.36 10.66 10.06
CA ASN A 74 -6.15 11.51 10.96
C ASN A 74 -5.51 12.88 11.27
N ASP A 75 -4.18 12.93 11.39
CA ASP A 75 -3.46 14.18 11.68
C ASP A 75 -3.20 15.04 10.43
N THR A 76 -3.74 14.64 9.28
CA THR A 76 -3.56 15.31 7.99
C THR A 76 -4.91 15.73 7.39
N ARG A 77 -4.89 16.28 6.17
CA ARG A 77 -6.11 16.66 5.45
C ARG A 77 -7.05 15.45 5.28
N PRO A 78 -8.38 15.66 5.30
CA PRO A 78 -9.35 14.60 5.04
C PRO A 78 -9.12 13.96 3.68
N VAL A 79 -9.07 12.63 3.65
CA VAL A 79 -8.81 11.81 2.45
C VAL A 79 -9.76 10.63 2.49
N ASP A 80 -10.35 10.30 1.34
CA ASP A 80 -11.04 9.03 1.19
C ASP A 80 -10.00 7.88 1.22
N PRO A 81 -10.00 7.02 2.25
CA PRO A 81 -9.02 5.94 2.38
C PRO A 81 -9.10 4.97 1.20
N LYS A 82 -10.27 4.82 0.57
CA LYS A 82 -10.44 3.99 -0.62
C LYS A 82 -9.69 4.59 -1.82
N ALA A 83 -9.92 5.86 -2.13
CA ALA A 83 -9.20 6.57 -3.19
C ALA A 83 -7.69 6.62 -2.97
N ALA A 84 -7.25 6.76 -1.72
CA ALA A 84 -5.84 6.68 -1.34
C ALA A 84 -5.20 5.35 -1.70
N VAL A 85 -5.83 4.24 -1.28
CA VAL A 85 -5.35 2.89 -1.57
C VAL A 85 -5.32 2.63 -3.07
N GLN A 86 -6.37 3.01 -3.80
CA GLN A 86 -6.42 2.87 -5.26
C GLN A 86 -5.29 3.63 -5.95
N SER A 87 -5.00 4.85 -5.50
CA SER A 87 -3.93 5.68 -6.05
C SER A 87 -2.55 5.04 -5.83
N VAL A 88 -2.28 4.54 -4.62
CA VAL A 88 -1.02 3.85 -4.31
C VAL A 88 -0.91 2.54 -5.06
N PHE A 89 -1.98 1.75 -5.16
CA PHE A 89 -1.98 0.53 -5.98
C PHE A 89 -1.67 0.81 -7.44
N LYS A 90 -2.20 1.89 -8.03
CA LYS A 90 -1.86 2.30 -9.40
C LYS A 90 -0.37 2.56 -9.57
N VAL A 91 0.24 3.30 -8.64
CA VAL A 91 1.68 3.58 -8.68
C VAL A 91 2.50 2.31 -8.47
N LEU A 92 2.13 1.51 -7.46
CA LEU A 92 2.84 0.29 -7.10
C LEU A 92 2.83 -0.74 -8.24
N PHE A 93 1.67 -0.93 -8.88
CA PHE A 93 1.49 -1.92 -9.95
C PHE A 93 2.20 -1.50 -11.25
N HIS A 94 2.47 -0.20 -11.42
CA HIS A 94 3.26 0.29 -12.54
C HIS A 94 4.76 0.01 -12.39
N HIS A 95 5.27 -0.05 -11.16
CA HIS A 95 6.72 -0.14 -10.90
C HIS A 95 7.22 -1.55 -10.56
N ILE A 96 6.33 -2.52 -10.42
CA ILE A 96 6.66 -3.89 -10.03
C ILE A 96 6.36 -4.85 -11.16
N ASP A 97 7.17 -5.91 -11.26
CA ASP A 97 6.95 -7.02 -12.17
C ASP A 97 5.48 -7.53 -12.16
N PRO A 98 4.83 -7.67 -13.33
CA PRO A 98 3.44 -8.11 -13.42
C PRO A 98 3.17 -9.47 -12.76
N GLY A 99 4.14 -10.38 -12.77
CA GLY A 99 4.02 -11.69 -12.10
C GLY A 99 3.94 -11.56 -10.59
N GLN A 100 4.72 -10.65 -10.00
CA GLN A 100 4.65 -10.34 -8.58
C GLN A 100 3.35 -9.62 -8.19
N ILE A 101 2.88 -8.70 -9.02
CA ILE A 101 1.60 -8.02 -8.81
C ILE A 101 0.43 -9.02 -8.76
N ARG A 102 0.42 -10.02 -9.66
CA ARG A 102 -0.60 -11.09 -9.65
C ARG A 102 -0.58 -11.88 -8.34
N LYS A 103 0.61 -12.17 -7.79
CA LYS A 103 0.75 -12.86 -6.50
C LYS A 103 0.27 -12.00 -5.34
N VAL A 104 0.68 -10.73 -5.28
CA VAL A 104 0.25 -9.77 -4.25
C VAL A 104 -1.27 -9.64 -4.26
N ARG A 105 -1.88 -9.40 -5.43
CA ARG A 105 -3.34 -9.31 -5.56
C ARG A 105 -4.04 -10.59 -5.12
N ALA A 106 -3.52 -11.77 -5.46
CA ALA A 106 -4.10 -13.05 -5.04
C ALA A 106 -4.05 -13.26 -3.51
N SER A 107 -3.03 -12.71 -2.82
CA SER A 107 -2.91 -12.79 -1.36
C SER A 107 -3.80 -11.81 -0.59
N LEU A 108 -4.34 -10.79 -1.25
CA LEU A 108 -5.27 -9.84 -0.61
C LEU A 108 -6.69 -10.43 -0.50
N PRO A 109 -7.49 -10.00 0.52
CA PRO A 109 -8.91 -10.34 0.62
C PRO A 109 -9.69 -9.87 -0.61
N GLU A 110 -10.79 -10.56 -0.93
CA GLU A 110 -11.58 -10.31 -2.15
C GLU A 110 -12.01 -8.85 -2.30
N ASP A 111 -12.55 -8.24 -1.25
CA ASP A 111 -12.99 -6.84 -1.27
C ASP A 111 -11.84 -5.86 -1.56
N VAL A 112 -10.63 -6.17 -1.09
CA VAL A 112 -9.45 -5.34 -1.32
C VAL A 112 -8.96 -5.49 -2.76
N ARG A 113 -9.11 -6.67 -3.37
CA ARG A 113 -8.75 -6.89 -4.78
C ARG A 113 -9.57 -6.02 -5.74
N GLN A 114 -10.79 -5.62 -5.34
CA GLN A 114 -11.62 -4.71 -6.13
C GLN A 114 -11.05 -3.28 -6.19
N LEU A 115 -10.13 -2.93 -5.29
CA LEU A 115 -9.40 -1.67 -5.31
C LEU A 115 -8.17 -1.70 -6.20
N CYS A 116 -7.68 -2.89 -6.56
CA CYS A 116 -6.51 -3.02 -7.41
C CYS A 116 -6.87 -2.62 -8.85
N PRO A 117 -5.99 -1.88 -9.55
CA PRO A 117 -6.16 -1.66 -10.97
C PRO A 117 -6.07 -3.00 -11.72
N ASP A 118 -6.65 -3.04 -12.92
CA ASP A 118 -6.54 -4.22 -13.74
C ASP A 118 -5.09 -4.39 -14.24
N PRO A 119 -4.43 -5.53 -13.95
CA PRO A 119 -2.99 -5.72 -14.19
C PRO A 119 -2.62 -5.76 -15.67
N ASP A 120 -3.60 -5.92 -16.56
CA ASP A 120 -3.41 -5.95 -18.01
C ASP A 120 -3.75 -4.60 -18.68
N THR A 121 -4.18 -3.59 -17.90
CA THR A 121 -4.37 -2.23 -18.40
C THR A 121 -3.02 -1.53 -18.50
N LYS A 122 -2.40 -1.59 -19.69
CA LYS A 122 -1.25 -0.74 -20.02
C LYS A 122 -1.68 0.72 -20.00
N HIS A 123 -1.00 1.54 -19.22
CA HIS A 123 -1.02 3.00 -19.30
C HIS A 123 0.26 3.49 -19.95
#